data_AF-A0A6B3FYX0-F1
#
_entry.id   AF-A0A6B3FYX0-F1
#
_cell.length_a   1.000
_cell.length_b   1.000
_cell.length_c   1.000
_cell.angle_alpha   90.00
_cell.angle_beta   90.00
_cell.angle_gamma   90.00
#
_symmetry.space_group_name_H-M   'P 1'
#
loop_
_entity.id
_entity.type
_entity.pdbx_description
1 polymer ?
#
loop_
_entity_poly.entity_id
_entity_poly.type
_entity_poly.pdbx_seq_one_letter_code
_entity_poly.pdbx_strand_id
1 'polypeptide(L)' 'GSAPEDAEGETVTVTFSDLGGGRTELAFQQRGGNLTPEQYAAAEDGWEAFFDALADRLATHP' A
#
# COMPACT_ATOMS: atom_id res chain seq x y z
N GLY A 1 -9.48 -16.64 4.08
CA GLY A 1 -8.97 -17.94 3.58
C GLY A 1 -7.57 -17.71 3.11
N SER A 2 -6.63 -18.58 3.45
CA SER A 2 -5.26 -18.48 2.97
C SER A 2 -5.20 -18.86 1.49
N ALA A 3 -4.43 -18.11 0.70
CA ALA A 3 -4.16 -18.46 -0.69
C ALA A 3 -3.39 -19.79 -0.75
N PRO A 4 -3.56 -20.61 -1.81
CA PRO A 4 -2.78 -21.83 -2.00
C PRO A 4 -1.28 -21.49 -2.12
N GLU A 5 -0.42 -22.42 -1.72
CA GLU A 5 1.04 -22.22 -1.60
C GLU A 5 1.71 -21.84 -2.94
N ASP A 6 1.07 -22.18 -4.07
CA ASP A 6 1.53 -21.86 -5.43
C ASP A 6 0.76 -20.70 -6.11
N ALA A 7 -0.10 -19.98 -5.37
CA ALA A 7 -0.68 -18.77 -5.92
C ALA A 7 0.43 -17.72 -6.10
N GLU A 8 0.73 -17.39 -7.36
CA GLU A 8 1.51 -16.20 -7.69
C GLU A 8 0.71 -15.00 -7.17
N GLY A 9 1.11 -14.49 -6.00
CA GLY A 9 0.48 -13.37 -5.33
C GLY A 9 1.02 -12.03 -5.82
N GLU A 10 0.37 -10.95 -5.38
CA GLU A 10 0.93 -9.62 -5.53
C GLU A 10 1.92 -9.35 -4.40
N THR A 11 3.12 -8.90 -4.74
CA THR A 11 4.11 -8.36 -3.82
C THR A 11 3.85 -6.87 -3.62
N VAL A 12 3.58 -6.49 -2.37
CA VAL A 12 3.48 -5.10 -1.95
C VAL A 12 4.78 -4.69 -1.25
N THR A 13 5.38 -3.60 -1.72
CA THR A 13 6.58 -2.99 -1.12
C THR A 13 6.25 -1.58 -0.68
N VAL A 14 6.62 -1.25 0.56
CA VAL A 14 6.52 0.10 1.10
C VAL A 14 7.91 0.54 1.54
N THR A 15 8.38 1.66 1.00
CA THR A 15 9.65 2.29 1.39
C THR A 15 9.34 3.56 2.17
N PHE A 16 9.96 3.69 3.34
CA PHE A 16 9.88 4.90 4.16
C PHE A 16 11.21 5.64 4.10
N SER A 17 11.16 6.92 3.76
CA SER A 17 12.34 7.80 3.71
C SER A 17 12.14 8.97 4.66
N ASP A 18 13.14 9.27 5.49
CA ASP A 18 13.13 10.48 6.32
C ASP A 18 13.41 11.71 5.44
N LEU A 19 12.50 12.69 5.47
CA LEU A 19 12.65 13.98 4.78
C LEU A 19 13.11 15.10 5.72
N GLY A 20 13.34 14.79 6.99
CA GLY A 20 13.66 15.75 8.04
C GLY A 20 12.45 16.57 8.51
N GLY A 21 12.61 17.21 9.67
CA GLY A 21 11.55 18.02 10.27
C GLY A 21 10.33 17.22 10.72
N GLY A 22 10.51 15.93 11.07
CA GLY A 22 9.44 15.03 11.47
C GLY A 22 8.55 14.55 10.32
N ARG A 23 9.00 14.70 9.07
CA ARG A 23 8.27 14.26 7.88
C ARG A 23 8.87 12.98 7.32
N THR A 24 8.01 12.07 6.89
CA THR A 24 8.38 10.83 6.24
C THR A 24 7.71 10.76 4.87
N GLU A 25 8.48 10.41 3.84
CA GLU A 25 7.94 9.99 2.56
C GLU A 25 7.63 8.49 2.62
N LEU A 26 6.45 8.11 2.15
CA LEU A 26 6.04 6.73 1.96
C LEU A 26 5.86 6.47 0.47
N ALA A 27 6.75 5.68 -0.11
CA ALA A 27 6.64 5.21 -1.49
C ALA A 27 6.07 3.79 -1.52
N PHE A 28 4.88 3.65 -2.10
CA PHE A 28 4.16 2.38 -2.24
C PHE A 28 4.33 1.79 -3.64
N GLN A 29 4.43 0.47 -3.72
CA GLN A 29 4.45 -0.26 -4.98
C GLN A 29 3.81 -1.65 -4.84
N GLN A 30 2.92 -1.99 -5.75
CA GLN A 30 2.36 -3.32 -5.91
C GLN A 30 2.81 -3.93 -7.24
N ARG A 31 3.31 -5.17 -7.23
CA ARG A 31 3.76 -5.91 -8.41
C ARG A 31 3.44 -7.39 -8.28
N GLY A 32 3.08 -8.03 -9.38
CA GLY A 32 2.93 -9.48 -9.47
C GLY A 32 2.42 -9.92 -10.83
N GLY A 33 1.62 -9.07 -11.48
CA GLY A 33 1.05 -9.34 -12.80
C GLY A 33 -0.12 -10.31 -12.74
N ASN A 34 -0.61 -10.63 -11.53
CA ASN A 34 -1.62 -11.66 -11.30
C ASN A 34 -3.04 -11.10 -11.24
N LEU A 35 -3.17 -9.77 -11.26
CA LEU A 35 -4.45 -9.06 -11.29
C LEU A 35 -4.82 -8.60 -12.69
N THR A 36 -6.12 -8.62 -12.99
CA THR A 36 -6.67 -7.93 -14.15
C THR A 36 -6.51 -6.40 -13.98
N PRO A 37 -6.57 -5.62 -15.07
CA PRO A 37 -6.53 -4.16 -14.99
C PRO A 37 -7.60 -3.56 -14.06
N GLU A 38 -8.81 -4.11 -14.07
CA GLU A 38 -9.91 -3.67 -13.21
C GLU A 38 -9.62 -3.95 -11.73
N GLN A 39 -8.99 -5.09 -11.43
CA GLN A 39 -8.56 -5.44 -10.08
C GLN A 39 -7.39 -4.56 -9.60
N TYR A 40 -6.48 -4.16 -10.50
CA TYR A 40 -5.45 -3.18 -10.17
C TYR A 40 -6.05 -1.81 -9.85
N ALA A 41 -7.03 -1.34 -10.62
CA ALA A 41 -7.73 -0.09 -10.34
C ALA A 41 -8.48 -0.14 -8.99
N ALA A 42 -9.20 -1.23 -8.72
CA ALA A 42 -9.87 -1.41 -7.43
C ALA A 42 -8.88 -1.51 -6.26
N ALA A 43 -7.70 -2.09 -6.48
CA ALA A 43 -6.63 -2.14 -5.48
C ALA A 43 -6.04 -0.74 -5.23
N GLU A 44 -5.88 0.08 -6.28
CA GLU A 44 -5.45 1.48 -6.17
C GLU A 44 -6.41 2.28 -5.27
N ASP A 45 -7.72 2.25 -5.56
CA ASP A 45 -8.75 2.90 -4.74
C ASP A 45 -8.70 2.44 -3.27
N GLY A 46 -8.50 1.13 -3.05
CA GLY A 46 -8.40 0.54 -1.71
C GLY A 46 -7.16 1.00 -0.94
N TRP A 47 -6.01 1.10 -1.61
CA TRP A 47 -4.77 1.59 -1.01
C TRP A 47 -4.82 3.09 -0.73
N GLU A 48 -5.42 3.88 -1.61
CA GLU A 48 -5.63 5.32 -1.39
C GLU A 48 -6.44 5.56 -0.11
N ALA A 49 -7.60 4.89 0.03
CA ALA A 49 -8.43 4.98 1.22
C ALA A 49 -7.69 4.52 2.50
N PHE A 50 -6.82 3.51 2.40
CA PHE A 50 -5.99 3.07 3.52
C PHE A 50 -4.96 4.15 3.92
N PHE A 51 -4.30 4.80 2.94
CA PHE A 51 -3.31 5.84 3.23
C PHE A 51 -3.94 7.10 3.82
N ASP A 52 -5.14 7.47 3.38
CA ASP A 52 -5.91 8.55 4.02
C ASP A 52 -6.20 8.24 5.49
N ALA A 53 -6.70 7.04 5.78
CA ALA A 53 -6.96 6.61 7.15
C ALA A 53 -5.69 6.55 8.01
N LEU A 54 -4.56 6.13 7.42
CA LEU A 54 -3.26 6.14 8.09
C LEU A 54 -2.79 7.57 8.41
N ALA A 55 -2.94 8.49 7.47
CA ALA A 55 -2.58 9.91 7.65
C ALA A 55 -3.41 10.53 8.79
N ASP A 56 -4.73 10.32 8.80
CA ASP A 56 -5.63 10.76 9.87
C ASP A 56 -5.21 10.17 11.23
N ARG A 57 -4.89 8.88 11.26
CA ARG A 57 -4.45 8.20 12.48
C ARG A 57 -3.17 8.80 13.03
N LEU A 58 -2.18 9.08 12.18
CA LEU A 58 -0.90 9.66 12.59
C LEU A 58 -1.06 11.12 13.05
N ALA A 59 -1.94 11.90 12.42
CA ALA A 59 -2.22 13.27 12.83
C ALA A 59 -2.78 13.37 14.26
N THR A 60 -3.45 12.33 14.74
CA THR A 60 -4.00 12.25 16.11
C THR A 60 -3.03 11.66 17.15
N HIS A 61 -1.86 11.19 16.74
CA HIS A 61 -0.83 10.57 17.59
C HIS A 61 0.59 11.00 17.18
N PRO A 62 0.95 12.28 17.41
CA PRO A 62 2.26 12.84 17.03
C PRO A 62 3.42 12.38 17.92
#